data_AF-A0A6H5J5W1-F1
#
_entry.id   AF-A0A6H5J5W1-F1
#
_cell.length_a   1.000
_cell.length_b   1.000
_cell.length_c   1.000
_cell.angle_alpha   90.00
_cell.angle_beta   90.00
_cell.angle_gamma   90.00
#
_symmetry.space_group_name_H-M   'P 1'
#
loop_
_entity.id
_entity.type
_entity.pdbx_description
1 polymer ?
#
loop_
_entity_poly.entity_id
_entity_poly.type
_entity_poly.pdbx_seq_one_letter_code
_entity_poly.pdbx_strand_id
1 'polypeptide(L)'
;MLKVKKKIMIMMPVALFALIFGITTGILWPTFFNDILQKTAAYLFRYYQPFIKFVFNQLFEKMENIVVTKTVQQLLFDGFDDKLLKIANALKRHNVNVEVPFDKFAWFYQRNNSETYDGIYNMNTGSSDFYDMGMVREWKYKDTSDSYPNCGHIKGSIGDLWPPLKNNKTLSVFSPDICTSLNLKAKGTSTWLDVTGSKYVSDEDTFDNGGKVDSMKCYCQGRDCQPSGTLNISSCKFGAPAFVSLPHFYLADKSYAEKISGMNPDEDKHEFQLVIHPDTGIPLQVRGTLQINFYLYSDDKIKIFDRFAGTFIPMIWFTQEVKITPEFAKKVKLLDLLIIMFYSMIMYIFLRG
;
A
#
# COMPACT_ATOMS: atom_id res chain seq x y z
N MET A 1 -11.01 8.58 17.94
CA MET A 1 -10.41 7.37 18.55
C MET A 1 -10.70 6.16 17.66
N LEU A 2 -9.78 5.82 16.76
CA LEU A 2 -9.83 4.59 15.97
C LEU A 2 -9.66 3.39 16.92
N LYS A 3 -10.75 2.71 17.26
CA LYS A 3 -10.69 1.38 17.86
C LYS A 3 -10.20 0.41 16.78
N VAL A 4 -8.89 0.23 16.71
CA VAL A 4 -8.28 -0.91 16.01
C VAL A 4 -8.81 -2.17 16.70
N LYS A 5 -9.84 -2.80 16.13
CA LYS A 5 -10.30 -4.10 16.58
C LYS A 5 -9.11 -5.05 16.43
N LYS A 6 -8.61 -5.58 17.55
CA LYS A 6 -7.61 -6.64 17.62
C LYS A 6 -8.10 -7.85 16.81
N LYS A 7 -7.78 -7.88 15.52
CA LYS A 7 -7.74 -9.06 14.65
C LYS A 7 -6.84 -8.72 13.46
N ILE A 8 -5.55 -8.49 13.74
CA ILE A 8 -4.53 -8.85 12.75
C ILE A 8 -4.47 -10.37 12.84
N MET A 9 -5.05 -11.04 11.85
CA MET A 9 -4.95 -12.48 11.67
C MET A 9 -3.52 -12.80 11.24
N ILE A 10 -2.58 -12.72 12.19
CA ILE A 10 -1.40 -13.58 12.13
C ILE A 10 -1.98 -14.99 12.25
N MET A 11 -1.71 -15.86 11.29
CA MET A 11 -2.09 -17.27 11.36
C MET A 11 -1.52 -17.91 12.63
N MET A 12 -2.25 -17.80 13.74
CA MET A 12 -2.27 -18.77 14.83
C MET A 12 -3.48 -19.66 14.54
N PRO A 13 -3.27 -20.84 13.96
CA PRO A 13 -3.64 -22.04 14.72
C PRO A 13 -2.73 -23.26 14.47
N VAL A 14 -1.43 -23.09 14.23
CA VAL A 14 -0.49 -24.26 14.17
C VAL A 14 0.30 -24.44 15.47
N ALA A 15 0.60 -23.35 16.18
CA ALA A 15 1.32 -23.40 17.46
C ALA A 15 0.52 -24.10 18.58
N LEU A 16 -0.82 -24.02 18.55
CA LEU A 16 -1.68 -24.69 19.54
C LEU A 16 -1.83 -26.19 19.27
N PHE A 17 -1.67 -26.63 18.01
CA PHE A 17 -1.75 -28.04 17.63
C PHE A 17 -0.46 -28.80 17.95
N ALA A 18 0.71 -28.13 17.85
CA ALA A 18 2.01 -28.71 18.17
C ALA A 18 2.24 -28.93 19.68
N LEU A 19 1.64 -28.10 20.55
CA LEU A 19 1.76 -28.23 22.01
C LEU A 19 0.92 -29.39 22.60
N ILE A 20 -0.10 -29.87 21.89
CA ILE A 20 -1.01 -30.91 22.39
C ILE A 20 -0.54 -32.32 22.03
N PHE A 21 0.18 -32.50 20.91
CA PHE A 21 0.46 -33.84 20.37
C PHE A 21 1.89 -34.36 20.51
N GLY A 22 2.82 -33.58 21.08
CA GLY A 22 4.14 -34.12 21.46
C GLY A 22 4.90 -34.81 20.32
N ILE A 23 4.75 -34.35 19.07
CA ILE A 23 5.45 -34.91 17.92
C ILE A 23 6.76 -34.15 17.75
N THR A 24 7.87 -34.80 18.09
CA THR A 24 9.22 -34.39 17.71
C THR A 24 9.44 -34.69 16.24
N THR A 25 9.02 -33.80 15.34
CA THR A 25 9.50 -33.79 13.95
C THR A 25 10.56 -32.70 13.81
N GLY A 26 11.79 -33.14 13.52
CA GLY A 26 12.92 -32.28 13.21
C GLY A 26 12.72 -31.52 11.90
N ILE A 27 11.94 -30.44 11.96
CA ILE A 27 11.80 -29.45 10.90
C ILE A 27 12.56 -28.20 11.36
N LEU A 28 13.68 -27.92 10.68
CA LEU A 28 14.44 -26.67 10.77
C LEU A 28 13.55 -25.47 10.40
N TRP A 29 12.78 -24.97 11.36
CA TRP A 29 12.22 -23.62 11.35
C TRP A 29 12.34 -23.08 12.78
N PRO A 30 13.27 -22.16 12.97
CA PRO A 30 12.91 -20.74 13.05
C PRO A 30 13.93 -19.89 12.26
N THR A 31 13.75 -18.57 12.25
CA THR A 31 14.78 -17.57 11.85
C THR A 31 15.04 -17.33 10.36
N PHE A 32 14.05 -16.80 9.64
CA PHE A 32 14.33 -15.89 8.54
C PHE A 32 13.38 -14.70 8.63
N PHE A 33 13.85 -13.52 8.20
CA PHE A 33 13.16 -12.22 8.12
C PHE A 33 13.19 -11.35 9.37
N ASN A 34 13.88 -10.19 9.32
CA ASN A 34 13.31 -8.88 9.72
C ASN A 34 14.23 -7.63 9.67
N ASP A 35 15.53 -7.72 9.39
CA ASP A 35 16.36 -6.50 9.35
C ASP A 35 16.13 -5.72 8.05
N ILE A 36 15.25 -4.74 8.16
CA ILE A 36 14.78 -3.85 7.10
C ILE A 36 15.90 -2.89 6.66
N LEU A 37 16.69 -2.39 7.61
CA LEU A 37 17.72 -1.39 7.31
C LEU A 37 18.94 -2.02 6.65
N GLN A 38 19.27 -3.27 6.99
CA GLN A 38 20.30 -4.05 6.29
C GLN A 38 19.94 -4.23 4.82
N LYS A 39 18.69 -4.60 4.53
CA LYS A 39 18.17 -4.77 3.16
C LYS A 39 18.14 -3.45 2.39
N THR A 40 17.70 -2.37 3.04
CA THR A 40 17.72 -1.02 2.47
C THR A 40 19.10 -0.57 2.08
N ALA A 41 20.05 -0.67 3.00
CA ALA A 41 21.39 -0.21 2.74
C ALA A 41 22.07 -1.06 1.65
N ALA A 42 21.94 -2.40 1.68
CA ALA A 42 22.43 -3.24 0.59
C ALA A 42 21.86 -2.82 -0.77
N TYR A 43 20.54 -2.68 -0.87
CA TYR A 43 19.86 -2.25 -2.09
C TYR A 43 20.41 -0.92 -2.59
N LEU A 44 20.62 0.08 -1.73
CA LEU A 44 21.25 1.36 -2.10
C LEU A 44 22.70 1.20 -2.60
N PHE A 45 23.51 0.37 -1.94
CA PHE A 45 24.92 0.19 -2.27
C PHE A 45 25.15 -0.72 -3.49
N ARG A 46 24.12 -1.36 -4.06
CA ARG A 46 24.25 -2.26 -5.23
C ARG A 46 24.84 -1.58 -6.48
N TYR A 47 24.66 -0.28 -6.62
CA TYR A 47 25.17 0.52 -7.74
C TYR A 47 26.53 1.19 -7.47
N TYR A 48 27.08 1.04 -6.27
CA TYR A 48 28.36 1.64 -5.91
C TYR A 48 29.57 0.83 -6.41
N GLN A 49 30.71 1.51 -6.51
CA GLN A 49 31.98 0.93 -6.93
C GLN A 49 32.40 -0.25 -6.03
N PRO A 50 33.12 -1.26 -6.55
CA PRO A 50 33.45 -2.50 -5.82
C PRO A 50 34.13 -2.27 -4.46
N PHE A 51 34.96 -1.24 -4.34
CA PHE A 51 35.63 -0.88 -3.08
C PHE A 51 34.65 -0.48 -1.98
N ILE A 52 33.63 0.32 -2.31
CA ILE A 52 32.59 0.74 -1.34
C ILE A 52 31.74 -0.47 -0.93
N LYS A 53 31.40 -1.36 -1.88
CA LYS A 53 30.72 -2.62 -1.58
C LYS A 53 31.54 -3.49 -0.62
N PHE A 54 32.86 -3.58 -0.82
CA PHE A 54 33.75 -4.34 0.06
C PHE A 54 33.75 -3.79 1.50
N VAL A 55 33.93 -2.47 1.67
CA VAL A 55 33.89 -1.82 2.99
C VAL A 55 32.55 -2.07 3.69
N PHE A 56 31.46 -1.94 2.92
CA PHE A 56 30.12 -2.19 3.42
C PHE A 56 29.90 -3.66 3.81
N ASN A 57 30.37 -4.60 3.00
CA ASN A 57 30.30 -6.04 3.31
C ASN A 57 31.07 -6.38 4.61
N GLN A 58 32.24 -5.77 4.85
CA GLN A 58 32.99 -5.95 6.10
C GLN A 58 32.26 -5.41 7.34
N LEU A 59 31.51 -4.31 7.20
CA LEU A 59 30.65 -3.78 8.26
C LEU A 59 29.44 -4.71 8.52
N PHE A 60 28.85 -5.25 7.46
CA PHE A 60 27.70 -6.17 7.49
C PHE A 60 28.04 -7.52 8.10
N GLU A 61 29.19 -8.09 7.76
CA GLU A 61 29.66 -9.35 8.37
C GLU A 61 29.84 -9.25 9.89
N LYS A 62 30.09 -8.04 10.42
CA LYS A 62 30.17 -7.77 11.85
C LYS A 62 28.81 -7.51 12.52
N MET A 63 27.73 -7.37 11.75
CA MET A 63 26.37 -7.21 12.26
C MET A 63 25.66 -8.57 12.25
N GLU A 64 25.66 -9.24 13.40
CA GLU A 64 25.37 -10.67 13.49
C GLU A 64 23.94 -11.13 13.13
N ASN A 65 22.95 -10.26 12.89
CA ASN A 65 21.56 -10.71 12.67
C ASN A 65 20.80 -9.94 11.58
N ILE A 66 20.34 -10.64 10.54
CA ILE A 66 19.39 -10.16 9.50
C ILE A 66 17.94 -10.23 9.99
N VAL A 67 17.73 -10.65 11.24
CA VAL A 67 16.41 -10.87 11.83
C VAL A 67 16.34 -10.09 13.11
N VAL A 68 15.37 -9.17 13.19
CA VAL A 68 15.04 -8.46 14.42
C VAL A 68 13.72 -8.96 14.98
N THR A 69 13.72 -9.23 16.29
CA THR A 69 12.51 -9.53 17.05
C THR A 69 12.16 -8.32 17.89
N LYS A 70 10.96 -7.77 17.68
CA LYS A 70 10.45 -6.58 18.35
C LYS A 70 8.96 -6.76 18.62
N THR A 71 8.42 -5.98 19.55
CA THR A 71 6.97 -5.97 19.79
C THR A 71 6.23 -5.34 18.60
N VAL A 72 4.96 -5.70 18.41
CA VAL A 72 4.12 -5.10 17.36
C VAL A 72 4.07 -3.58 17.49
N GLN A 73 4.00 -3.06 18.71
CA GLN A 73 3.97 -1.62 18.97
C GLN A 73 5.27 -0.93 18.51
N GLN A 74 6.43 -1.54 18.76
CA GLN A 74 7.72 -1.03 18.28
C GLN A 74 7.87 -1.12 16.77
N LEU A 75 7.38 -2.19 16.14
CA LEU A 75 7.45 -2.33 14.68
C LEU A 75 6.55 -1.32 13.96
N LEU A 76 5.38 -1.02 14.52
CA LEU A 76 4.40 -0.14 13.88
C LEU A 76 4.58 1.33 14.22
N PHE A 77 4.76 1.69 15.49
CA PHE A 77 4.58 3.09 15.95
C PHE A 77 5.72 3.62 16.80
N ASP A 78 6.10 2.97 17.90
CA ASP A 78 7.09 3.51 18.85
C ASP A 78 8.50 3.56 18.26
N GLY A 79 8.75 2.69 17.30
CA GLY A 79 10.04 2.48 16.67
C GLY A 79 11.04 1.74 17.56
N PHE A 80 12.13 1.30 16.95
CA PHE A 80 13.29 0.77 17.66
C PHE A 80 14.60 1.34 17.11
N ASP A 81 15.60 1.41 17.99
CA ASP A 81 16.96 1.77 17.63
C ASP A 81 17.60 0.71 16.74
N ASP A 82 18.25 1.17 15.67
CA ASP A 82 18.99 0.31 14.76
C ASP A 82 20.43 0.79 14.57
N LYS A 83 21.37 -0.16 14.49
CA LYS A 83 22.80 0.13 14.36
C LYS A 83 23.13 0.80 13.01
N LEU A 84 22.48 0.40 11.93
CA LEU A 84 22.67 1.00 10.61
C LEU A 84 22.11 2.41 10.53
N LEU A 85 20.97 2.66 11.17
CA LEU A 85 20.42 4.01 11.23
C LEU A 85 21.34 4.96 12.00
N LYS A 86 21.97 4.46 13.08
CA LYS A 86 23.00 5.22 13.84
C LYS A 86 24.24 5.49 13.00
N ILE A 87 24.70 4.52 12.20
CA ILE A 87 25.82 4.70 11.27
C ILE A 87 25.45 5.71 10.18
N ALA A 88 24.28 5.59 9.56
CA ALA A 88 23.78 6.52 8.55
C ALA A 88 23.72 7.97 9.09
N ASN A 89 23.16 8.16 10.29
CA ASN A 89 23.10 9.46 10.95
C ASN A 89 24.48 10.00 11.33
N ALA A 90 25.45 9.13 11.67
CA ALA A 90 26.83 9.54 11.86
C ALA A 90 27.49 10.00 10.55
N LEU A 91 27.29 9.27 9.45
CA LEU A 91 27.84 9.62 8.13
C LEU A 91 27.23 10.92 7.57
N LYS A 92 25.95 11.18 7.82
CA LYS A 92 25.29 12.46 7.48
C LYS A 92 25.99 13.66 8.14
N ARG A 93 26.43 13.51 9.40
CA ARG A 93 27.22 14.56 10.10
C ARG A 93 28.60 14.81 9.48
N HIS A 94 29.07 13.89 8.64
CA HIS A 94 30.33 14.00 7.90
C HIS A 94 30.12 14.29 6.40
N ASN A 95 29.02 14.96 6.03
CA ASN A 95 28.69 15.39 4.66
C ASN A 95 28.53 14.26 3.63
N VAL A 96 28.21 13.03 4.06
CA VAL A 96 27.79 11.96 3.14
C VAL A 96 26.27 12.04 2.95
N ASN A 97 25.81 12.12 1.70
CA ASN A 97 24.40 12.36 1.37
C ASN A 97 23.53 11.11 1.60
N VAL A 98 23.17 10.85 2.86
CA VAL A 98 22.24 9.79 3.27
C VAL A 98 20.97 10.46 3.82
N GLU A 99 19.92 10.47 3.01
CA GLU A 99 18.64 11.10 3.35
C GLU A 99 17.69 10.12 4.06
N VAL A 100 17.95 9.87 5.35
CA VAL A 100 16.97 9.22 6.23
C VAL A 100 16.60 10.22 7.33
N PRO A 101 15.37 10.74 7.37
CA PRO A 101 14.99 11.82 8.30
C PRO A 101 14.60 11.34 9.70
N PHE A 102 14.78 10.05 10.02
CA PHE A 102 14.30 9.43 11.26
C PHE A 102 15.44 8.93 12.14
N ASP A 103 15.22 8.95 13.45
CA ASP A 103 16.13 8.47 14.49
C ASP A 103 15.88 7.01 14.88
N LYS A 104 14.68 6.49 14.61
CA LYS A 104 14.28 5.09 14.81
C LYS A 104 13.58 4.53 13.58
N PHE A 105 13.51 3.20 13.51
CA PHE A 105 12.72 2.51 12.49
C PHE A 105 11.37 2.05 13.06
N ALA A 106 10.28 2.41 12.39
CA ALA A 106 8.95 1.79 12.49
C ALA A 106 8.19 2.04 11.17
N TRP A 107 7.21 1.20 10.84
CA TRP A 107 6.42 1.35 9.60
C TRP A 107 5.63 2.66 9.53
N PHE A 108 5.12 3.13 10.67
CA PHE A 108 4.32 4.36 10.79
C PHE A 108 4.91 5.28 11.86
N TYR A 109 6.24 5.29 11.98
CA TYR A 109 6.95 6.10 12.96
C TYR A 109 6.58 7.58 12.82
N GLN A 110 6.27 8.24 13.95
CA GLN A 110 5.84 9.65 14.02
C GLN A 110 4.57 10.04 13.26
N ARG A 111 3.82 9.09 12.68
CA ARG A 111 2.55 9.37 11.97
C ARG A 111 1.39 9.71 12.92
N ASN A 112 1.49 9.31 14.19
CA ASN A 112 0.41 9.54 15.15
C ASN A 112 0.38 11.01 15.60
N ASN A 113 -0.79 11.65 15.50
CA ASN A 113 -1.00 13.07 15.80
C ASN A 113 -0.11 14.03 14.97
N SER A 114 0.28 13.62 13.76
CA SER A 114 1.01 14.48 12.83
C SER A 114 0.06 15.08 11.80
N GLU A 115 0.04 16.40 11.68
CA GLU A 115 -0.76 17.11 10.68
C GLU A 115 -0.12 17.03 9.28
N THR A 116 1.21 17.05 9.19
CA THR A 116 1.93 17.27 7.94
C THR A 116 2.66 16.03 7.40
N TYR A 117 2.54 14.87 8.06
CA TYR A 117 3.29 13.66 7.71
C TYR A 117 3.04 13.19 6.28
N ASP A 118 1.78 13.14 5.87
CA ASP A 118 1.39 12.69 4.53
C ASP A 118 1.55 13.80 3.47
N GLY A 119 1.91 15.02 3.89
CA GLY A 119 2.07 16.20 3.03
C GLY A 119 0.77 17.00 2.86
N ILE A 120 0.87 18.08 2.08
CA ILE A 120 -0.25 18.98 1.81
C ILE A 120 -0.94 18.57 0.52
N TYR A 121 -2.28 18.55 0.56
CA TYR A 121 -3.15 18.24 -0.57
C TYR A 121 -3.89 19.50 -1.00
N ASN A 122 -3.86 19.81 -2.29
CA ASN A 122 -4.78 20.77 -2.89
C ASN A 122 -5.88 19.99 -3.60
N MET A 123 -7.11 20.17 -3.13
CA MET A 123 -8.28 19.43 -3.61
C MET A 123 -9.34 20.38 -4.15
N ASN A 124 -10.04 19.94 -5.18
CA ASN A 124 -11.15 20.67 -5.75
C ASN A 124 -12.34 20.72 -4.78
N THR A 125 -12.86 21.91 -4.53
CA THR A 125 -14.06 22.14 -3.69
C THR A 125 -15.36 21.82 -4.41
N GLY A 126 -15.35 21.76 -5.74
CA GLY A 126 -16.54 21.62 -6.58
C GLY A 126 -17.23 22.94 -6.94
N SER A 127 -16.67 24.10 -6.56
CA SER A 127 -17.29 25.41 -6.82
C SER A 127 -17.34 25.78 -8.32
N SER A 128 -16.35 25.35 -9.10
CA SER A 128 -16.28 25.61 -10.54
C SER A 128 -16.98 24.52 -11.35
N ASP A 129 -16.77 23.26 -10.99
CA ASP A 129 -17.49 22.11 -11.52
C ASP A 129 -17.75 21.13 -10.37
N PHE A 130 -19.04 20.86 -10.11
CA PHE A 130 -19.46 19.93 -9.06
C PHE A 130 -18.91 18.51 -9.29
N TYR A 131 -18.72 18.11 -10.54
CA TYR A 131 -18.21 16.77 -10.89
C TYR A 131 -16.70 16.60 -10.70
N ASP A 132 -16.05 17.65 -10.24
CA ASP A 132 -14.63 17.69 -9.91
C ASP A 132 -14.40 17.73 -8.40
N MET A 133 -15.47 17.79 -7.59
CA MET A 133 -15.39 17.86 -6.12
C MET A 133 -14.61 16.69 -5.52
N GLY A 134 -13.74 16.98 -4.56
CA GLY A 134 -12.97 15.96 -3.84
C GLY A 134 -11.83 15.35 -4.66
N MET A 135 -11.62 15.76 -5.91
CA MET A 135 -10.46 15.34 -6.70
C MET A 135 -9.20 16.07 -6.23
N VAL A 136 -8.12 15.33 -6.03
CA VAL A 136 -6.80 15.89 -5.72
C VAL A 136 -6.21 16.47 -7.00
N ARG A 137 -5.78 17.73 -6.93
CA ARG A 137 -5.08 18.42 -8.02
C ARG A 137 -3.58 18.40 -7.82
N GLU A 138 -3.14 18.61 -6.59
CA GLU A 138 -1.72 18.64 -6.27
C GLU A 138 -1.46 17.96 -4.93
N TRP A 139 -0.30 17.31 -4.86
CA TRP A 139 0.26 16.79 -3.63
C TRP A 139 1.66 17.36 -3.46
N LYS A 140 1.93 17.96 -2.30
CA LYS A 140 3.18 18.69 -2.05
C LYS A 140 3.47 19.75 -3.13
N TYR A 141 2.42 20.48 -3.52
CA TYR A 141 2.47 21.59 -4.49
C TYR A 141 2.85 21.17 -5.93
N LYS A 142 2.67 19.90 -6.28
CA LYS A 142 2.90 19.37 -7.62
C LYS A 142 1.73 18.51 -8.07
N ASP A 143 1.41 18.60 -9.36
CA ASP A 143 0.39 17.77 -10.03
C ASP A 143 0.92 16.37 -10.41
N THR A 144 2.19 16.11 -10.16
CA THR A 144 2.91 14.89 -10.51
C THR A 144 3.87 14.51 -9.38
N SER A 145 3.85 13.25 -8.98
CA SER A 145 4.73 12.69 -7.96
C SER A 145 6.17 12.66 -8.42
N ASP A 146 7.07 13.21 -7.60
CA ASP A 146 8.52 13.20 -7.84
C ASP A 146 9.09 11.78 -7.98
N SER A 147 8.43 10.80 -7.36
CA SER A 147 8.83 9.40 -7.40
C SER A 147 8.54 8.72 -8.73
N TYR A 148 7.59 9.27 -9.52
CA TYR A 148 7.17 8.73 -10.81
C TYR A 148 6.90 9.86 -11.82
N PRO A 149 7.91 10.55 -12.35
CA PRO A 149 7.69 11.73 -13.20
C PRO A 149 6.86 11.46 -14.46
N ASN A 150 6.89 10.23 -14.98
CA ASN A 150 6.19 9.84 -16.21
C ASN A 150 4.83 9.16 -15.98
N CYS A 151 4.49 8.75 -14.74
CA CYS A 151 3.24 8.02 -14.44
C CYS A 151 2.44 8.62 -13.29
N GLY A 152 3.14 9.22 -12.33
CA GLY A 152 2.62 9.64 -11.04
C GLY A 152 1.84 10.92 -11.10
N HIS A 153 1.20 11.23 -12.23
CA HIS A 153 0.21 12.30 -12.30
C HIS A 153 -0.87 12.03 -11.25
N ILE A 154 -1.14 13.05 -10.44
CA ILE A 154 -2.08 12.96 -9.33
C ILE A 154 -3.49 12.85 -9.91
N LYS A 155 -4.20 11.77 -9.60
CA LYS A 155 -5.54 11.47 -10.13
C LYS A 155 -6.44 10.86 -9.06
N GLY A 156 -7.70 11.28 -9.08
CA GLY A 156 -8.72 10.73 -8.19
C GLY A 156 -8.80 11.43 -6.84
N SER A 157 -9.62 10.86 -5.97
CA SER A 157 -9.81 11.31 -4.58
C SER A 157 -8.79 10.62 -3.66
N ILE A 158 -8.67 11.09 -2.42
CA ILE A 158 -7.89 10.42 -1.37
C ILE A 158 -8.63 9.22 -0.73
N GLY A 159 -9.88 8.97 -1.11
CA GLY A 159 -10.65 7.83 -0.61
C GLY A 159 -11.89 8.20 0.22
N ASP A 160 -12.07 9.48 0.54
CA ASP A 160 -13.10 9.94 1.48
C ASP A 160 -14.39 10.42 0.81
N LEU A 161 -14.27 10.97 -0.40
CA LEU A 161 -15.40 11.57 -1.12
C LEU A 161 -15.17 11.51 -2.62
N TRP A 162 -16.23 11.21 -3.37
CA TRP A 162 -16.30 11.38 -4.81
C TRP A 162 -17.51 12.25 -5.17
N PRO A 163 -17.50 12.88 -6.35
CA PRO A 163 -18.71 13.44 -6.94
C PRO A 163 -19.58 12.30 -7.50
N PRO A 164 -20.81 12.59 -7.97
CA PRO A 164 -21.61 11.58 -8.67
C PRO A 164 -20.87 11.02 -9.87
N LEU A 165 -20.92 9.70 -10.02
CA LEU A 165 -20.02 8.97 -10.91
C LEU A 165 -20.58 8.92 -12.34
N LYS A 166 -20.11 9.82 -13.23
CA LYS A 166 -20.61 9.91 -14.62
C LYS A 166 -20.37 8.65 -15.47
N ASN A 167 -19.19 8.04 -15.39
CA ASN A 167 -18.75 6.99 -16.32
C ASN A 167 -18.85 5.58 -15.71
N ASN A 168 -19.08 5.43 -14.40
CA ASN A 168 -19.23 4.16 -13.66
C ASN A 168 -18.27 2.99 -14.00
N LYS A 169 -17.21 3.19 -14.79
CA LYS A 169 -16.31 2.14 -15.29
C LYS A 169 -15.05 1.98 -14.45
N THR A 170 -14.44 3.10 -14.10
CA THR A 170 -13.18 3.14 -13.34
C THR A 170 -13.26 4.18 -12.24
N LEU A 171 -12.50 3.95 -11.18
CA LEU A 171 -12.38 4.85 -10.04
C LEU A 171 -10.91 4.95 -9.65
N SER A 172 -10.39 6.17 -9.59
CA SER A 172 -9.00 6.40 -9.18
C SER A 172 -8.94 6.87 -7.72
N VAL A 173 -7.93 6.38 -6.99
CA VAL A 173 -7.64 6.77 -5.61
C VAL A 173 -6.17 7.16 -5.50
N PHE A 174 -5.89 8.41 -5.16
CA PHE A 174 -4.54 8.84 -4.85
C PHE A 174 -4.17 8.41 -3.42
N SER A 175 -2.99 7.83 -3.24
CA SER A 175 -2.49 7.45 -1.92
C SER A 175 -1.07 7.96 -1.69
N PRO A 176 -0.83 8.76 -0.63
CA PRO A 176 0.51 9.23 -0.27
C PRO A 176 1.43 8.06 0.16
N ASP A 177 0.85 6.95 0.61
CA ASP A 177 1.59 5.80 1.14
C ASP A 177 2.34 5.06 0.03
N ILE A 178 1.81 5.04 -1.19
CA ILE A 178 2.45 4.50 -2.40
C ILE A 178 2.87 5.59 -3.39
N CYS A 179 2.63 6.86 -3.05
CA CYS A 179 3.11 8.03 -3.78
C CYS A 179 2.58 8.13 -5.21
N THR A 180 1.44 7.49 -5.50
CA THR A 180 0.75 7.52 -6.79
C THR A 180 -0.72 7.14 -6.66
N SER A 181 -1.44 7.09 -7.77
CA SER A 181 -2.86 6.76 -7.86
C SER A 181 -3.08 5.29 -8.23
N LEU A 182 -4.00 4.62 -7.55
CA LEU A 182 -4.52 3.31 -7.90
C LEU A 182 -5.77 3.47 -8.76
N ASN A 183 -5.93 2.60 -9.76
CA ASN A 183 -7.13 2.53 -10.58
C ASN A 183 -7.89 1.25 -10.24
N LEU A 184 -9.18 1.39 -9.92
CA LEU A 184 -10.08 0.29 -9.64
C LEU A 184 -11.11 0.19 -10.77
N LYS A 185 -11.55 -1.03 -11.09
CA LYS A 185 -12.57 -1.30 -12.10
C LYS A 185 -13.91 -1.63 -11.48
N ALA A 186 -14.98 -1.21 -12.14
CA ALA A 186 -16.33 -1.54 -11.72
C ALA A 186 -16.60 -3.05 -11.80
N LYS A 187 -17.23 -3.59 -10.77
CA LYS A 187 -17.59 -5.00 -10.61
C LYS A 187 -18.99 -5.11 -9.99
N GLY A 188 -19.98 -4.66 -10.76
CA GLY A 188 -21.38 -4.73 -10.39
C GLY A 188 -21.76 -3.79 -9.23
N THR A 189 -22.74 -4.21 -8.44
CA THR A 189 -23.28 -3.44 -7.31
C THR A 189 -23.16 -4.23 -6.02
N SER A 190 -23.19 -3.53 -4.90
CA SER A 190 -23.25 -4.13 -3.56
C SER A 190 -24.28 -3.39 -2.72
N THR A 191 -25.03 -4.13 -1.91
CA THR A 191 -26.08 -3.56 -1.06
C THR A 191 -25.71 -3.75 0.41
N TRP A 192 -25.85 -2.67 1.18
CA TRP A 192 -25.58 -2.65 2.61
C TRP A 192 -26.57 -1.76 3.33
N LEU A 193 -27.22 -2.29 4.37
CA LEU A 193 -28.28 -1.58 5.11
C LEU A 193 -29.37 -1.02 4.16
N ASP A 194 -29.73 -1.80 3.13
CA ASP A 194 -30.63 -1.46 2.02
C ASP A 194 -30.26 -0.18 1.25
N VAL A 195 -28.98 0.16 1.22
CA VAL A 195 -28.43 1.16 0.31
C VAL A 195 -27.55 0.44 -0.72
N THR A 196 -27.87 0.61 -1.99
CA THR A 196 -27.13 -0.01 -3.10
C THR A 196 -26.08 0.97 -3.61
N GLY A 197 -24.85 0.50 -3.79
CA GLY A 197 -23.78 1.26 -4.41
C GLY A 197 -23.09 0.50 -5.53
N SER A 198 -22.39 1.24 -6.39
CA SER A 198 -21.50 0.70 -7.40
C SER A 198 -20.23 0.16 -6.74
N LYS A 199 -19.88 -1.10 -7.01
CA LYS A 199 -18.68 -1.75 -6.47
C LYS A 199 -17.51 -1.56 -7.44
N TYR A 200 -16.36 -1.12 -6.94
CA TYR A 200 -15.10 -0.97 -7.65
C TYR A 200 -14.03 -1.82 -6.96
N VAL A 201 -13.21 -2.53 -7.73
CA VAL A 201 -12.21 -3.46 -7.19
C VAL A 201 -10.86 -3.34 -7.87
N SER A 202 -9.82 -3.79 -7.17
CA SER A 202 -8.52 -4.08 -7.79
C SER A 202 -8.63 -5.28 -8.74
N ASP A 203 -7.89 -5.23 -9.82
CA ASP A 203 -7.76 -6.30 -10.81
C ASP A 203 -6.28 -6.45 -11.26
N GLU A 204 -6.02 -7.32 -12.23
CA GLU A 204 -4.66 -7.59 -12.73
C GLU A 204 -3.97 -6.35 -13.31
N ASP A 205 -4.71 -5.31 -13.67
CA ASP A 205 -4.19 -4.06 -14.22
C ASP A 205 -3.67 -3.12 -13.11
N THR A 206 -4.14 -3.27 -11.87
CA THR A 206 -3.89 -2.34 -10.77
C THR A 206 -2.39 -2.19 -10.45
N PHE A 207 -1.66 -3.30 -10.49
CA PHE A 207 -0.20 -3.34 -10.28
C PHE A 207 0.51 -3.98 -11.47
N ASP A 208 -0.02 -3.74 -12.68
CA ASP A 208 0.62 -4.26 -13.89
C ASP A 208 2.01 -3.67 -14.09
N ASN A 209 2.92 -4.47 -14.65
CA ASN A 209 4.27 -4.04 -14.95
C ASN A 209 4.40 -3.36 -16.32
N GLY A 210 3.28 -3.09 -17.00
CA GLY A 210 3.23 -2.54 -18.35
C GLY A 210 3.17 -3.59 -19.45
N GLY A 211 3.11 -4.88 -19.11
CA GLY A 211 2.93 -5.96 -20.07
C GLY A 211 1.51 -6.02 -20.64
N LYS A 212 0.50 -5.65 -19.84
CA LYS A 212 -0.92 -5.64 -20.24
C LYS A 212 -1.43 -4.23 -20.50
N VAL A 213 -1.02 -3.27 -19.66
CA VAL A 213 -1.51 -1.90 -19.69
C VAL A 213 -0.37 -0.95 -20.05
N ASP A 214 -0.41 -0.39 -21.26
CA ASP A 214 0.67 0.46 -21.78
C ASP A 214 1.00 1.65 -20.86
N SER A 215 -0.01 2.26 -20.23
CA SER A 215 0.19 3.38 -19.28
C SER A 215 0.93 2.98 -18.00
N MET A 216 1.03 1.68 -17.69
CA MET A 216 1.75 1.17 -16.52
C MET A 216 3.24 0.92 -16.78
N LYS A 217 3.69 0.91 -18.04
CA LYS A 217 5.10 0.66 -18.43
C LYS A 217 6.10 1.58 -17.73
N CYS A 218 5.71 2.82 -17.45
CA CYS A 218 6.61 3.77 -16.83
C CYS A 218 6.86 3.49 -15.33
N TYR A 219 6.02 2.69 -14.65
CA TYR A 219 6.26 2.25 -13.27
C TYR A 219 7.33 1.15 -13.19
N CYS A 220 7.62 0.50 -14.32
CA CYS A 220 8.52 -0.64 -14.40
C CYS A 220 9.57 -0.40 -15.49
N GLN A 221 10.60 0.38 -15.14
CA GLN A 221 11.69 0.72 -16.07
C GLN A 221 13.04 0.21 -15.55
N GLY A 222 13.89 -0.26 -16.48
CA GLY A 222 15.26 -0.66 -16.18
C GLY A 222 15.40 -2.05 -15.56
N ARG A 223 16.53 -2.27 -14.87
CA ARG A 223 16.94 -3.60 -14.36
C ARG A 223 16.15 -4.09 -13.16
N ASP A 224 15.42 -3.19 -12.50
CA ASP A 224 14.65 -3.50 -11.30
C ASP A 224 13.17 -3.74 -11.61
N CYS A 225 12.81 -3.87 -12.89
CA CYS A 225 11.46 -4.22 -13.29
C CYS A 225 11.17 -5.69 -12.95
N GLN A 226 10.02 -5.93 -12.32
CA GLN A 226 9.64 -7.22 -11.75
C GLN A 226 8.41 -7.77 -12.49
N PRO A 227 8.11 -9.07 -12.37
CA PRO A 227 6.85 -9.64 -12.86
C PRO A 227 5.62 -8.85 -12.35
N SER A 228 4.52 -8.92 -13.10
CA SER A 228 3.30 -8.15 -12.82
C SER A 228 2.73 -8.43 -11.42
N GLY A 229 2.14 -7.42 -10.78
CA GLY A 229 1.48 -7.52 -9.48
C GLY A 229 2.25 -6.94 -8.28
N THR A 230 3.34 -6.21 -8.53
CA THR A 230 4.03 -5.42 -7.51
C THR A 230 4.36 -4.03 -8.04
N LEU A 231 4.25 -3.01 -7.17
CA LEU A 231 4.63 -1.63 -7.45
C LEU A 231 5.89 -1.28 -6.65
N ASN A 232 6.96 -0.88 -7.35
CA ASN A 232 8.18 -0.41 -6.71
C ASN A 232 7.97 0.98 -6.09
N ILE A 233 8.05 1.09 -4.76
CA ILE A 233 7.91 2.36 -4.02
C ILE A 233 9.24 2.84 -3.41
N SER A 234 10.37 2.29 -3.89
CA SER A 234 11.69 2.58 -3.32
C SER A 234 12.05 4.06 -3.37
N SER A 235 11.76 4.72 -4.50
CA SER A 235 12.04 6.15 -4.70
C SER A 235 11.27 7.03 -3.72
N CYS A 236 10.12 6.58 -3.25
CA CYS A 236 9.26 7.34 -2.36
C CYS A 236 9.39 6.96 -0.88
N LYS A 237 10.11 5.87 -0.58
CA LYS A 237 10.44 5.40 0.77
C LYS A 237 11.94 5.41 1.04
N PHE A 238 12.57 6.56 0.78
CA PHE A 238 13.97 6.86 1.14
C PHE A 238 14.96 5.81 0.60
N GLY A 239 14.66 5.20 -0.55
CA GLY A 239 15.51 4.21 -1.19
C GLY A 239 15.46 2.80 -0.60
N ALA A 240 14.57 2.52 0.36
CA ALA A 240 14.30 1.15 0.80
C ALA A 240 13.82 0.28 -0.37
N PRO A 241 14.17 -1.01 -0.48
CA PRO A 241 13.69 -1.94 -1.51
C PRO A 241 12.22 -2.34 -1.28
N ALA A 242 11.39 -1.35 -0.97
CA ALA A 242 9.99 -1.53 -0.64
C ALA A 242 9.16 -1.59 -1.92
N PHE A 243 8.30 -2.60 -1.98
CA PHE A 243 7.34 -2.81 -3.03
C PHE A 243 5.98 -3.09 -2.42
N VAL A 244 4.93 -2.65 -3.10
CA VAL A 244 3.55 -2.87 -2.66
C VAL A 244 2.87 -3.87 -3.59
N SER A 245 2.11 -4.78 -2.99
CA SER A 245 1.24 -5.72 -3.69
C SER A 245 -0.12 -5.79 -2.99
N LEU A 246 -1.04 -6.57 -3.53
CA LEU A 246 -2.18 -7.04 -2.74
C LEU A 246 -1.73 -8.14 -1.77
N PRO A 247 -2.47 -8.38 -0.67
CA PRO A 247 -2.09 -9.38 0.33
C PRO A 247 -1.92 -10.78 -0.23
N HIS A 248 -0.95 -11.50 0.32
CA HIS A 248 -0.52 -12.82 -0.14
C HIS A 248 -0.23 -12.90 -1.65
N PHE A 249 0.14 -11.77 -2.28
CA PHE A 249 0.36 -11.67 -3.73
C PHE A 249 -0.88 -12.00 -4.57
N TYR A 250 -2.08 -11.67 -4.06
CA TYR A 250 -3.32 -11.74 -4.84
C TYR A 250 -3.21 -10.92 -6.13
N LEU A 251 -3.64 -11.50 -7.25
CA LEU A 251 -3.54 -10.95 -8.63
C LEU A 251 -2.12 -10.65 -9.12
N ALA A 252 -1.09 -11.13 -8.42
CA ALA A 252 0.28 -11.01 -8.87
C ALA A 252 0.77 -12.29 -9.58
N ASP A 253 1.93 -12.19 -10.23
CA ASP A 253 2.60 -13.32 -10.84
C ASP A 253 2.80 -14.46 -9.81
N LYS A 254 2.49 -15.69 -10.21
CA LYS A 254 2.49 -16.86 -9.31
C LYS A 254 3.86 -17.13 -8.70
N SER A 255 4.93 -16.74 -9.39
CA SER A 255 6.30 -16.90 -8.90
C SER A 255 6.55 -16.23 -7.55
N TYR A 256 5.77 -15.21 -7.18
CA TYR A 256 5.88 -14.59 -5.86
C TYR A 256 5.35 -15.47 -4.74
N ALA A 257 4.14 -16.01 -4.90
CA ALA A 257 3.52 -16.88 -3.90
C ALA A 257 4.23 -18.24 -3.82
N GLU A 258 4.71 -18.78 -4.94
CA GLU A 258 5.39 -20.08 -5.02
C GLU A 258 6.76 -20.08 -4.32
N LYS A 259 7.45 -18.94 -4.28
CA LYS A 259 8.77 -18.81 -3.62
C LYS A 259 8.69 -18.76 -2.09
N ILE A 260 7.50 -18.62 -1.51
CA ILE A 260 7.33 -18.37 -0.06
C ILE A 260 6.21 -19.24 0.51
N SER A 261 6.57 -20.13 1.44
CA SER A 261 5.59 -20.91 2.17
C SER A 261 4.65 -20.02 3.00
N GLY A 262 3.36 -20.35 3.00
CA GLY A 262 2.31 -19.63 3.74
C GLY A 262 1.59 -18.52 2.95
N MET A 263 1.95 -18.30 1.68
CA MET A 263 1.16 -17.45 0.79
C MET A 263 -0.10 -18.18 0.33
N ASN A 264 -1.27 -17.59 0.57
CA ASN A 264 -2.57 -18.16 0.19
C ASN A 264 -3.47 -17.02 -0.34
N PRO A 265 -3.29 -16.60 -1.61
CA PRO A 265 -4.14 -15.59 -2.23
C PRO A 265 -5.61 -16.00 -2.18
N ASP A 266 -6.49 -15.05 -1.83
CA ASP A 266 -7.91 -15.29 -1.60
C ASP A 266 -8.64 -13.99 -1.94
N GLU A 267 -9.53 -14.05 -2.94
CA GLU A 267 -10.26 -12.88 -3.44
C GLU A 267 -11.11 -12.22 -2.35
N ASP A 268 -11.87 -13.01 -1.59
CA ASP A 268 -12.74 -12.51 -0.53
C ASP A 268 -11.95 -11.85 0.61
N LYS A 269 -10.69 -12.25 0.81
CA LYS A 269 -9.82 -11.69 1.86
C LYS A 269 -8.93 -10.55 1.39
N HIS A 270 -8.46 -10.60 0.15
CA HIS A 270 -7.31 -9.81 -0.32
C HIS A 270 -7.67 -8.85 -1.47
N GLU A 271 -8.92 -8.82 -1.94
CA GLU A 271 -9.41 -7.82 -2.90
C GLU A 271 -9.49 -6.42 -2.25
N PHE A 272 -8.87 -5.42 -2.91
CA PHE A 272 -9.14 -4.01 -2.59
C PHE A 272 -10.50 -3.67 -3.18
N GLN A 273 -11.42 -3.15 -2.37
CA GLN A 273 -12.75 -2.79 -2.85
C GLN A 273 -13.26 -1.47 -2.28
N LEU A 274 -14.00 -0.73 -3.11
CA LEU A 274 -14.78 0.45 -2.75
C LEU A 274 -16.22 0.25 -3.22
N VAL A 275 -17.20 0.63 -2.41
CA VAL A 275 -18.61 0.67 -2.78
C VAL A 275 -19.08 2.11 -2.62
N ILE A 276 -19.43 2.75 -3.74
CA ILE A 276 -19.78 4.17 -3.79
C ILE A 276 -21.25 4.31 -4.18
N HIS A 277 -21.98 5.17 -3.48
CA HIS A 277 -23.33 5.54 -3.85
C HIS A 277 -23.31 6.34 -5.16
N PRO A 278 -23.96 5.87 -6.25
CA PRO A 278 -23.74 6.40 -7.60
C PRO A 278 -24.16 7.87 -7.75
N ASP A 279 -25.28 8.25 -7.16
CA ASP A 279 -25.89 9.57 -7.35
C ASP A 279 -25.32 10.66 -6.45
N THR A 280 -24.64 10.27 -5.36
CA THR A 280 -24.09 11.21 -4.37
C THR A 280 -22.58 11.15 -4.24
N GLY A 281 -21.94 10.08 -4.72
CA GLY A 281 -20.50 9.84 -4.59
C GLY A 281 -20.05 9.49 -3.17
N ILE A 282 -20.99 9.24 -2.25
CA ILE A 282 -20.69 8.88 -0.85
C ILE A 282 -20.14 7.45 -0.78
N PRO A 283 -18.98 7.19 -0.15
CA PRO A 283 -18.51 5.84 0.09
C PRO A 283 -19.39 5.12 1.12
N LEU A 284 -20.00 4.01 0.70
CA LEU A 284 -20.80 3.13 1.56
C LEU A 284 -19.93 2.10 2.27
N GLN A 285 -18.96 1.55 1.55
CA GLN A 285 -17.98 0.61 2.08
C GLN A 285 -16.61 0.89 1.47
N VAL A 286 -15.58 0.93 2.30
CA VAL A 286 -14.18 1.05 1.93
C VAL A 286 -13.46 -0.15 2.52
N ARG A 287 -12.70 -0.86 1.69
CA ARG A 287 -11.76 -1.89 2.14
C ARG A 287 -10.48 -1.75 1.33
N GLY A 288 -9.62 -0.84 1.78
CA GLY A 288 -8.29 -0.68 1.23
C GLY A 288 -7.36 -1.73 1.82
N THR A 289 -6.84 -2.61 0.99
CA THR A 289 -5.98 -3.71 1.44
C THR A 289 -4.70 -3.76 0.62
N LEU A 290 -3.56 -3.78 1.31
CA LEU A 290 -2.23 -3.73 0.69
C LEU A 290 -1.24 -4.57 1.50
N GLN A 291 -0.15 -4.95 0.85
CA GLN A 291 0.98 -5.65 1.43
C GLN A 291 2.28 -4.95 1.08
N ILE A 292 3.12 -4.75 2.08
CA ILE A 292 4.48 -4.23 1.95
C ILE A 292 5.43 -5.42 1.85
N ASN A 293 6.25 -5.41 0.81
CA ASN A 293 7.22 -6.43 0.50
C ASN A 293 8.60 -5.81 0.35
N PHE A 294 9.63 -6.54 0.74
CA PHE A 294 11.02 -6.15 0.56
C PHE A 294 11.67 -7.02 -0.49
N TYR A 295 12.21 -6.41 -1.55
CA TYR A 295 12.94 -7.15 -2.57
C TYR A 295 14.35 -7.46 -2.07
N LEU A 296 14.65 -8.76 -1.97
CA LEU A 296 15.98 -9.29 -1.72
C LEU A 296 16.60 -9.70 -3.05
N TYR A 297 17.60 -8.94 -3.49
CA TYR A 297 18.38 -9.26 -4.68
C TYR A 297 19.61 -10.10 -4.31
N SER A 298 20.08 -10.91 -5.26
CA SER A 298 21.36 -11.62 -5.13
C SER A 298 22.51 -10.66 -5.42
N ASP A 299 23.54 -10.63 -4.57
CA ASP A 299 24.80 -9.91 -4.85
C ASP A 299 25.96 -10.81 -4.42
N ASP A 300 26.78 -11.22 -5.39
CA ASP A 300 27.96 -12.07 -5.22
C ASP A 300 29.04 -11.40 -4.35
N LYS A 301 28.98 -10.06 -4.21
CA LYS A 301 29.93 -9.26 -3.41
C LYS A 301 29.44 -8.99 -2.00
N ILE A 302 28.18 -9.30 -1.70
CA ILE A 302 27.62 -9.15 -0.36
C ILE A 302 27.19 -10.53 0.12
N LYS A 303 28.06 -11.21 0.90
CA LYS A 303 27.91 -12.63 1.26
C LYS A 303 26.58 -12.98 1.91
N ILE A 304 25.99 -12.03 2.62
CA ILE A 304 24.71 -12.20 3.29
C ILE A 304 23.53 -12.24 2.31
N PHE A 305 23.70 -11.67 1.11
CA PHE A 305 22.71 -11.67 0.03
C PHE A 305 23.02 -12.66 -1.10
N ASP A 306 24.24 -13.18 -1.18
CA ASP A 306 24.66 -14.24 -2.12
C ASP A 306 23.78 -15.50 -2.06
N ARG A 307 23.15 -15.76 -0.91
CA ARG A 307 22.28 -16.92 -0.70
C ARG A 307 20.83 -16.74 -1.18
N PHE A 308 20.44 -15.54 -1.59
CA PHE A 308 19.05 -15.26 -2.01
C PHE A 308 18.95 -15.14 -3.53
N ALA A 309 18.19 -16.05 -4.14
CA ALA A 309 17.99 -16.10 -5.60
C ALA A 309 16.98 -15.06 -6.15
N GLY A 310 16.98 -13.81 -5.63
CA GLY A 310 16.04 -12.78 -6.07
C GLY A 310 14.59 -13.10 -5.66
N THR A 311 14.15 -12.58 -4.52
CA THR A 311 12.79 -12.84 -4.03
C THR A 311 12.22 -11.68 -3.24
N PHE A 312 10.89 -11.63 -3.17
CA PHE A 312 10.17 -10.69 -2.32
C PHE A 312 9.96 -11.28 -0.95
N ILE A 313 10.17 -10.51 0.10
CA ILE A 313 9.85 -10.91 1.47
C ILE A 313 8.63 -10.11 1.93
N PRO A 314 7.46 -10.74 2.14
CA PRO A 314 6.31 -10.07 2.69
C PRO A 314 6.60 -9.65 4.12
N MET A 315 6.47 -8.36 4.39
CA MET A 315 6.81 -7.78 5.70
C MET A 315 5.56 -7.61 6.56
N ILE A 316 4.51 -7.03 5.97
CA ILE A 316 3.22 -6.81 6.62
C ILE A 316 2.16 -6.61 5.55
N TRP A 317 0.95 -7.12 5.79
CA TRP A 317 -0.24 -6.73 5.07
C TRP A 317 -1.26 -6.14 6.05
N PHE A 318 -2.11 -5.26 5.55
CA PHE A 318 -3.12 -4.58 6.36
C PHE A 318 -4.36 -4.31 5.53
N THR A 319 -5.47 -4.17 6.24
CA THR A 319 -6.75 -3.75 5.66
C THR A 319 -7.28 -2.57 6.46
N GLN A 320 -7.54 -1.46 5.77
CA GLN A 320 -8.30 -0.34 6.27
C GLN A 320 -9.75 -0.49 5.83
N GLU A 321 -10.65 -0.68 6.80
CA GLU A 321 -12.07 -0.93 6.54
C GLU A 321 -12.94 0.17 7.15
N VAL A 322 -13.83 0.73 6.34
CA VAL A 322 -14.88 1.66 6.77
C VAL A 322 -16.20 1.20 6.18
N LYS A 323 -17.25 1.15 7.01
CA LYS A 323 -18.62 0.87 6.58
C LYS A 323 -19.53 1.94 7.12
N ILE A 324 -20.46 2.40 6.29
CA ILE A 324 -21.48 3.34 6.70
C ILE A 324 -22.31 2.75 7.85
N THR A 325 -22.61 3.58 8.85
CA THR A 325 -23.42 3.17 10.01
C THR A 325 -24.91 3.25 9.67
N PRO A 326 -25.80 2.60 10.46
CA PRO A 326 -27.25 2.71 10.28
C PRO A 326 -27.76 4.16 10.30
N GLU A 327 -27.14 5.05 11.08
CA GLU A 327 -27.51 6.46 11.13
C GLU A 327 -27.23 7.17 9.80
N PHE A 328 -26.02 7.01 9.25
CA PHE A 328 -25.66 7.60 7.98
C PHE A 328 -26.41 6.96 6.81
N ALA A 329 -26.66 5.65 6.86
CA ALA A 329 -27.46 4.95 5.85
C ALA A 329 -28.88 5.53 5.75
N LYS A 330 -29.53 5.88 6.87
CA LYS A 330 -30.83 6.56 6.85
C LYS A 330 -30.77 7.92 6.16
N LYS A 331 -29.68 8.67 6.34
CA LYS A 331 -29.47 9.97 5.66
C LYS A 331 -29.30 9.79 4.16
N VAL A 332 -28.57 8.77 3.71
CA VAL A 332 -28.45 8.44 2.28
C VAL A 332 -29.81 8.06 1.69
N LYS A 333 -30.58 7.17 2.35
CA LYS A 333 -31.95 6.83 1.90
C LYS A 333 -32.87 8.05 1.80
N LEU A 334 -32.75 9.01 2.72
CA LEU A 334 -33.51 10.25 2.65
C LEU A 334 -33.11 11.08 1.42
N LEU A 335 -31.82 11.15 1.09
CA LEU A 335 -31.36 11.80 -0.14
C LEU A 335 -31.94 11.11 -1.39
N ASP A 336 -31.97 9.77 -1.42
CA ASP A 336 -32.53 9.02 -2.54
C ASP A 336 -34.02 9.36 -2.75
N LEU A 337 -34.80 9.43 -1.66
CA LEU A 337 -36.20 9.84 -1.72
C LEU A 337 -36.36 11.25 -2.26
N LEU A 338 -35.52 12.19 -1.82
CA LEU A 338 -35.56 13.58 -2.31
C LEU A 338 -35.24 13.66 -3.80
N ILE A 339 -34.25 12.89 -4.26
CA ILE A 339 -33.87 12.81 -5.67
C ILE A 339 -35.04 12.25 -6.50
N ILE A 340 -35.65 11.16 -6.06
CA ILE A 340 -36.81 10.54 -6.74
C ILE A 340 -37.99 11.52 -6.80
N MET A 341 -38.31 12.20 -5.69
CA MET A 341 -39.38 13.20 -5.65
C MET A 341 -39.13 14.35 -6.63
N PHE A 342 -37.88 14.82 -6.72
CA PHE A 342 -37.50 15.89 -7.64
C PHE A 342 -37.69 15.48 -9.11
N TYR A 343 -37.20 14.31 -9.50
CA TYR A 343 -37.40 13.78 -10.86
C TYR A 343 -38.88 13.56 -11.18
N SER A 344 -39.65 13.06 -10.22
CA SER A 344 -41.09 12.84 -10.38
C SER A 344 -41.85 14.16 -10.60
N MET A 345 -41.48 15.21 -9.86
CA MET A 345 -42.06 16.54 -10.03
C MET A 345 -41.72 17.16 -11.39
N ILE A 346 -40.47 17.04 -11.84
CA ILE A 346 -40.05 17.51 -13.16
C ILE A 346 -40.82 16.79 -14.27
N MET A 347 -40.89 15.46 -14.21
CA MET A 347 -41.62 14.66 -15.20
C MET A 347 -43.10 15.04 -15.25
N TYR A 348 -43.73 15.29 -14.11
CA TYR A 348 -45.13 15.74 -14.06
C TYR A 348 -45.33 17.10 -14.72
N ILE A 349 -44.40 18.05 -14.54
CA ILE A 349 -44.45 19.36 -15.21
C ILE A 349 -44.31 19.19 -16.72
N PHE A 350 -43.36 18.38 -17.19
CA PHE A 350 -43.16 18.09 -18.62
C PHE A 350 -44.33 17.34 -19.27
N LEU A 351 -45.10 16.56 -18.53
CA LEU A 351 -46.29 15.86 -19.06
C LEU A 351 -47.54 16.76 -19.12
N ARG A 352 -47.54 17.89 -18.41
CA ARG A 352 -48.66 18.85 -18.38
C ARG A 352 -48.45 20.09 -19.24
N GLY A 353 -47.20 20.45 -19.55
CA GLY A 353 -46.83 21.49 -20.51
C GLY A 353 -46.65 20.89 -21.89
#